data_AF-A0A4Q8K264-F1
#
_entry.id   AF-A0A4Q8K264-F1
#
_cell.length_a   1.000
_cell.length_b   1.000
_cell.length_c   1.000
_cell.angle_alpha   90.00
_cell.angle_beta   90.00
_cell.angle_gamma   90.00
#
_symmetry.space_group_name_H-M   'P 1'
#
loop_
_entity.id
_entity.type
_entity.pdbx_description
1 polymer ?
#
loop_
_entity_poly.entity_id
_entity_poly.type
_entity_poly.pdbx_seq_one_letter_code
_entity_poly.pdbx_strand_id
1 'polypeptide(L)'
;MKTLFLFLCVLLMIRQHSGAKFCTTSKDCSSQECCVQPDRAADYRQCEELGKPGDYCVLNNTPNKDGVYSGTCPCEQATICRHPCKYCFLPNCEVKENV
;
A
#
# COMPACT_ATOMS: atom_id res chain seq x y z
N MET A 1 10.52 -16.80 34.69
CA MET A 1 10.82 -17.21 33.29
C MET A 1 9.67 -16.90 32.31
N LYS A 2 8.39 -17.12 32.66
CA LYS A 2 7.24 -16.79 31.78
C LYS A 2 7.05 -15.30 31.45
N THR A 3 7.39 -14.41 32.39
CA THR A 3 7.27 -12.94 32.22
C THR A 3 8.27 -12.38 31.21
N LEU A 4 9.48 -12.96 31.12
CA LEU A 4 10.51 -12.51 30.17
C LEU A 4 10.10 -12.76 28.71
N PHE A 5 9.41 -13.87 28.45
CA PHE A 5 8.92 -14.24 27.12
C PHE A 5 7.83 -13.27 26.62
N LEU A 6 6.93 -12.85 27.51
CA LEU A 6 5.87 -11.89 27.17
C LEU A 6 6.45 -10.50 26.82
N PHE A 7 7.43 -10.01 27.58
CA PHE A 7 8.11 -8.76 27.27
C PHE A 7 8.86 -8.81 25.92
N LEU A 8 9.47 -9.95 25.58
CA LEU A 8 10.13 -10.16 24.29
C LEU A 8 9.14 -10.11 23.12
N CYS A 9 7.97 -10.73 23.26
CA CYS A 9 6.91 -10.69 22.24
C CYS A 9 6.37 -9.28 22.01
N VAL A 10 6.17 -8.50 23.07
CA VAL A 10 5.69 -7.11 22.94
C VAL A 10 6.75 -6.23 22.26
N LEU A 11 8.04 -6.38 22.58
CA LEU A 11 9.13 -5.62 21.94
C LEU A 11 9.28 -5.93 20.44
N LEU A 12 8.98 -7.16 20.00
CA LEU A 12 8.97 -7.51 18.58
C LEU A 12 7.81 -6.87 17.82
N MET A 13 6.67 -6.64 18.46
CA MET A 13 5.50 -6.00 17.84
C MET A 13 5.63 -4.47 17.67
N ILE A 14 6.53 -3.81 18.41
CA ILE A 14 6.71 -2.34 18.36
C ILE A 14 7.50 -1.90 17.09
N ARG A 15 8.03 -2.83 16.30
CA ARG A 15 8.92 -2.54 15.15
C ARG A 15 8.26 -2.01 13.88
N GLN A 16 6.93 -1.79 13.84
CA GLN A 16 6.22 -1.40 12.61
C GLN A 16 5.47 -0.07 12.70
N HIS A 17 6.07 0.94 13.34
CA HIS A 17 5.69 2.33 13.09
C HIS A 17 6.84 3.02 12.38
N SER A 18 7.00 2.71 11.08
CA SER A 18 7.83 3.48 10.18
C SER A 18 7.24 4.90 10.11
N GLY A 19 7.94 5.88 10.66
CA GLY A 19 7.60 7.28 10.45
C GLY A 19 7.48 7.58 8.96
N ALA A 20 6.59 8.51 8.59
CA ALA A 20 6.32 8.84 7.20
C ALA A 20 7.63 9.09 6.44
N LYS A 21 7.96 8.19 5.51
CA LYS A 21 9.17 8.26 4.70
C LYS A 21 8.89 9.13 3.49
N PHE A 22 9.47 10.32 3.45
CA PHE A 22 9.29 11.23 2.32
C PHE A 22 9.97 10.69 1.05
N CYS A 23 9.38 10.99 -0.10
CA CYS A 23 9.92 10.63 -1.41
C CYS A 23 9.82 11.80 -2.38
N THR A 24 10.63 11.77 -3.43
CA THR A 24 10.48 12.66 -4.60
C THR A 24 10.03 11.86 -5.82
N THR A 25 10.56 10.64 -5.96
CA THR A 25 10.30 9.70 -7.07
C THR A 25 10.05 8.30 -6.53
N SER A 26 9.59 7.38 -7.39
CA SER A 26 9.39 5.98 -6.99
C SER A 26 10.67 5.27 -6.53
N LYS A 27 11.86 5.75 -6.92
CA LYS A 27 13.15 5.14 -6.57
C LYS A 27 13.54 5.34 -5.10
N ASP A 28 12.92 6.30 -4.42
CA ASP A 28 13.18 6.58 -3.01
C ASP A 28 12.50 5.55 -2.09
N CYS A 29 11.52 4.82 -2.62
CA CYS A 29 10.72 3.83 -1.90
C CYS A 29 11.25 2.42 -2.11
N SER A 30 10.89 1.51 -1.20
CA SER A 30 11.23 0.08 -1.35
C SER A 30 10.42 -0.58 -2.46
N SER A 31 10.75 -1.82 -2.82
CA SER A 31 10.03 -2.59 -3.84
C SER A 31 8.59 -2.94 -3.46
N GLN A 32 8.20 -2.80 -2.19
CA GLN A 32 6.84 -3.03 -1.69
C GLN A 32 6.09 -1.72 -1.38
N GLU A 33 6.65 -0.59 -1.80
CA GLU A 33 6.10 0.73 -1.58
C GLU A 33 6.00 1.49 -2.91
N CYS A 34 5.18 2.54 -2.92
CA CYS A 34 5.16 3.51 -4.00
C CYS A 34 5.20 4.93 -3.44
N CYS A 35 5.66 5.88 -4.26
CA CYS A 35 5.66 7.29 -3.88
C CYS A 35 4.29 7.90 -4.17
N VAL A 36 3.60 8.40 -3.15
CA VAL A 36 2.25 8.96 -3.25
C VAL A 36 2.26 10.45 -2.91
N GLN A 37 1.52 11.22 -3.70
CA GLN A 37 1.10 12.58 -3.36
C GLN A 37 -0.38 12.52 -2.92
N PRO A 38 -0.69 12.71 -1.61
CA PRO A 38 -2.01 12.42 -1.06
C PRO A 38 -3.10 13.35 -1.60
N ASP A 39 -2.77 14.61 -1.87
CA ASP A 39 -3.64 15.56 -2.54
C ASP A 39 -2.83 16.39 -3.56
N ARG A 40 -3.48 16.88 -4.62
CA ARG A 40 -2.84 17.72 -5.64
C ARG A 40 -2.25 19.02 -5.07
N ALA A 41 -2.82 19.52 -3.98
CA ALA A 41 -2.31 20.70 -3.28
C ALA A 41 -1.19 20.39 -2.27
N ALA A 42 -0.93 19.12 -1.96
CA ALA A 42 0.13 18.74 -1.03
C ALA A 42 1.51 19.08 -1.63
N ASP A 43 2.34 19.76 -0.84
CA ASP A 43 3.73 20.08 -1.17
C ASP A 43 4.71 18.96 -0.80
N TYR A 44 4.20 17.88 -0.19
CA TYR A 44 4.96 16.72 0.22
C TYR A 44 4.47 15.44 -0.48
N ARG A 45 5.35 14.44 -0.49
CA ARG A 45 5.06 13.08 -0.97
C ARG A 45 5.69 12.09 0.00
N GLN A 46 5.08 10.92 0.11
CA GLN A 46 5.55 9.87 1.01
C GLN A 46 5.49 8.50 0.36
N CYS A 47 6.36 7.60 0.82
CA CYS A 47 6.28 6.19 0.49
C CYS A 47 5.11 5.57 1.27
N GLU A 48 4.21 4.93 0.54
CA GLU A 48 3.13 4.12 1.11
C GLU A 48 3.26 2.68 0.62
N GLU A 49 2.76 1.72 1.40
CA GLU A 49 2.75 0.32 0.99
C GLU A 49 1.83 0.11 -0.22
N LEU A 50 2.19 -0.85 -1.08
CA LEU A 50 1.30 -1.32 -2.14
C LEU A 50 0.02 -1.93 -1.53
N GLY A 51 -1.11 -1.78 -2.23
CA GLY A 51 -2.41 -2.30 -1.77
C GLY A 51 -2.43 -3.83 -1.73
N LYS A 52 -2.84 -4.38 -0.59
CA LYS A 52 -2.99 -5.83 -0.32
C LYS A 52 -4.39 -6.30 -0.72
N PRO A 53 -4.64 -7.62 -0.83
CA PRO A 53 -5.98 -8.15 -1.07
C PRO A 53 -7.02 -7.59 -0.08
N GLY A 54 -8.09 -7.00 -0.61
CA GLY A 54 -9.15 -6.34 0.16
C GLY A 54 -8.92 -4.86 0.43
N ASP A 55 -7.75 -4.30 0.16
CA ASP A 55 -7.50 -2.86 0.26
C ASP A 55 -8.18 -2.11 -0.87
N TYR A 56 -8.59 -0.88 -0.57
CA TYR A 56 -9.16 0.01 -1.57
C TYR A 56 -8.13 0.32 -2.67
N CYS A 57 -8.61 0.40 -3.90
CA CYS A 57 -7.79 0.73 -5.05
C CYS A 57 -8.52 1.67 -6.02
N VAL A 58 -7.73 2.44 -6.77
CA VAL A 58 -8.24 3.34 -7.80
C VAL A 58 -8.02 2.69 -9.18
N LEU A 59 -9.10 2.52 -9.94
CA LEU A 59 -9.04 2.03 -11.31
C LEU A 59 -8.27 3.02 -12.19
N ASN A 60 -7.40 2.50 -13.05
CA ASN A 60 -6.53 3.29 -13.93
C ASN A 60 -5.65 4.31 -13.18
N ASN A 61 -5.25 3.98 -11.95
CA ASN A 61 -4.29 4.80 -11.20
C ASN A 61 -2.89 4.63 -11.79
N THR A 62 -2.54 5.48 -12.74
CA THR A 62 -1.25 5.47 -13.42
C THR A 62 -0.33 6.54 -12.81
N PRO A 63 0.94 6.22 -12.54
CA PRO A 63 1.87 7.21 -12.01
C PRO A 63 2.24 8.25 -13.07
N ASN A 64 2.72 9.42 -12.62
CA ASN A 64 3.32 10.41 -13.52
C ASN A 64 4.72 9.96 -14.01
N LYS A 65 5.38 10.83 -14.80
CA LYS A 65 6.72 10.57 -15.37
C LYS A 65 7.82 10.23 -14.34
N ASP A 66 7.63 10.65 -13.09
CA ASP A 66 8.58 10.46 -11.99
C ASP A 66 8.22 9.23 -11.12
N GLY A 67 7.20 8.47 -11.52
CA GLY A 67 6.73 7.29 -10.78
C GLY A 67 5.87 7.63 -9.57
N VAL A 68 5.31 8.84 -9.50
CA VAL A 68 4.48 9.31 -8.35
C VAL A 68 3.01 9.05 -8.63
N TYR A 69 2.33 8.41 -7.68
CA TYR A 69 0.89 8.14 -7.69
C TYR A 69 0.11 9.25 -6.98
N SER A 70 -1.14 9.45 -7.39
CA SER A 70 -2.04 10.41 -6.75
C SER A 70 -2.97 9.69 -5.77
N GLY A 71 -2.98 10.14 -4.52
CA GLY A 71 -3.90 9.68 -3.48
C GLY A 71 -3.57 8.32 -2.86
N THR A 72 -3.25 7.29 -3.65
CA THR A 72 -2.99 5.95 -3.13
C THR A 72 -2.06 5.13 -4.03
N CYS A 73 -1.39 4.12 -3.47
CA CYS A 73 -0.61 3.16 -4.23
C CYS A 73 -1.47 2.20 -5.06
N PRO A 74 -0.91 1.62 -6.14
CA PRO A 74 -1.56 0.54 -6.84
C PRO A 74 -1.56 -0.73 -5.98
N CYS A 75 -2.35 -1.70 -6.40
CA CYS A 75 -2.32 -3.04 -5.85
C CYS A 75 -0.93 -3.69 -6.05
N GLU A 76 -0.52 -4.56 -5.13
CA GLU A 76 0.72 -5.32 -5.28
C GLU A 76 0.68 -6.23 -6.52
N GLN A 77 1.85 -6.59 -7.07
CA GLN A 77 1.98 -7.27 -8.39
C GLN A 77 1.14 -8.55 -8.55
N ALA A 78 0.83 -9.23 -7.45
CA ALA A 78 0.01 -10.44 -7.45
C ALA A 78 -1.51 -10.19 -7.39
N THR A 79 -1.95 -8.93 -7.44
CA THR A 79 -3.36 -8.54 -7.28
C THR A 79 -3.78 -7.51 -8.33
N ILE A 80 -5.08 -7.46 -8.61
CA ILE A 80 -5.67 -6.60 -9.64
C ILE A 80 -6.75 -5.74 -9.01
N CYS A 81 -6.76 -4.44 -9.35
CA CYS A 81 -7.85 -3.55 -9.00
C CYS A 81 -9.06 -3.81 -9.92
N ARG A 82 -10.20 -4.24 -9.37
CA ARG A 82 -11.37 -4.66 -10.16
C ARG A 82 -12.61 -3.80 -9.90
N HIS A 83 -13.35 -3.48 -10.96
CA HIS A 83 -14.68 -2.85 -10.90
C HIS A 83 -15.77 -3.92 -10.67
N PRO A 84 -16.90 -3.63 -9.99
CA PRO A 84 -17.30 -2.37 -9.35
C PRO A 84 -16.65 -2.13 -7.98
N CYS A 85 -16.00 -3.14 -7.43
CA CYS A 85 -15.63 -3.19 -6.03
C CYS A 85 -14.54 -2.16 -5.65
N LYS A 86 -13.68 -1.69 -6.56
CA LYS A 86 -12.56 -0.76 -6.23
C LYS A 86 -11.70 -1.28 -5.06
N TYR A 87 -11.50 -2.60 -5.01
CA TYR A 87 -10.58 -3.25 -4.08
C TYR A 87 -9.58 -4.12 -4.84
N CYS A 88 -8.43 -4.41 -4.22
CA CYS A 88 -7.43 -5.32 -4.77
C CYS A 88 -7.87 -6.78 -4.58
N PHE A 89 -7.84 -7.59 -5.64
CA PHE A 89 -8.18 -9.01 -5.59
C PHE A 89 -7.03 -9.87 -6.11
N LEU A 90 -6.86 -11.06 -5.51
CA LEU A 90 -6.03 -12.08 -6.13
C LEU A 90 -6.68 -12.54 -7.46
N PRO A 91 -5.90 -12.80 -8.51
CA PRO A 91 -6.42 -13.15 -9.83
C PRO A 91 -7.29 -14.41 -9.83
N ASN A 92 -7.12 -15.31 -8.85
CA ASN A 92 -7.89 -16.55 -8.71
C ASN A 92 -9.10 -16.44 -7.76
N CYS A 93 -9.35 -15.26 -7.16
CA CYS A 93 -10.56 -15.03 -6.40
C CYS A 93 -11.70 -14.71 -7.37
N GLU A 94 -12.34 -15.76 -7.88
CA GLU A 94 -13.61 -15.65 -8.59
C GLU A 94 -14.62 -14.94 -7.68
N VAL A 95 -15.03 -13.74 -8.08
CA VAL A 95 -16.20 -13.09 -7.51
C VAL A 95 -17.37 -14.01 -7.84
N LYS A 96 -17.98 -14.62 -6.83
CA LYS A 96 -19.31 -15.21 -7.01
C LYS A 96 -20.26 -14.06 -7.35
N GLU A 97 -20.43 -13.78 -8.64
CA GLU A 97 -21.54 -12.98 -9.14
C GLU A 97 -22.81 -13.75 -8.76
N ASN A 98 -23.46 -13.31 -7.68
CA ASN A 98 -24.82 -13.73 -7.40
C ASN A 98 -25.69 -13.08 -8.50
N VAL A 99 -25.97 -13.87 -9.53
CA VAL A 99 -27.04 -13.64 -10.51
C VAL A 99 -28.39 -13.67 -9.80
#